data_AF-A0A1F1SPL7-F1
#
_entry.id   AF-A0A1F1SPL7-F1
#
_cell.length_a   1.000
_cell.length_b   1.000
_cell.length_c   1.000
_cell.angle_alpha   90.00
_cell.angle_beta   90.00
_cell.angle_gamma   90.00
#
_symmetry.space_group_name_H-M   'P 1'
#
loop_
_entity.id
_entity.type
_entity.pdbx_description
1 polymer ?
#
loop_
_entity_poly.entity_id
_entity_poly.type
_entity_poly.pdbx_seq_one_letter_code
_entity_poly.pdbx_strand_id
1 'polypeptide(L)'
;MSYFDWTPDLDTHIELVDEQHKILVRCINELHEANQRKDFEAEGKIIEDLIRYTVEHFSDEEKLMDDAGYPLSKQHKQIHQRFVDKVREIQQKQREGEDIGQELLGILHNWLFTHISHHDKGFIPAVQKYLAAKSSYDELEAEAAVRAAFQNSRRSQNPAVFPAFIDDDAADANHSGNNNAQESEDIFSKARQNIKNLKIWR
;
A
#
# COMPACT_ATOMS: atom_id res chain seq x y z
N MET A 1 -20.32 15.77 -1.15
CA MET A 1 -19.59 15.46 -2.39
C MET A 1 -18.15 15.23 -2.00
N SER A 2 -17.48 14.26 -2.61
CA SER A 2 -16.04 14.04 -2.45
C SER A 2 -15.28 15.30 -2.85
N TYR A 3 -14.19 15.58 -2.14
CA TYR A 3 -13.27 16.66 -2.46
C TYR A 3 -12.32 16.26 -3.60
N PHE A 4 -11.93 14.99 -3.62
CA PHE A 4 -11.07 14.38 -4.62
C PHE A 4 -11.70 13.07 -5.09
N ASP A 5 -12.10 13.02 -6.35
CA ASP A 5 -12.55 11.80 -7.03
C ASP A 5 -11.40 11.08 -7.75
N TRP A 6 -11.32 9.77 -7.58
CA TRP A 6 -10.46 8.93 -8.42
C TRP A 6 -11.05 8.85 -9.83
N THR A 7 -10.23 9.12 -10.83
CA THR A 7 -10.62 9.08 -12.24
C THR A 7 -9.68 8.15 -13.03
N PRO A 8 -10.14 7.55 -14.14
CA PRO A 8 -9.32 6.59 -14.91
C PRO A 8 -8.00 7.14 -15.43
N ASP A 9 -7.85 8.46 -15.57
CA ASP A 9 -6.59 9.09 -15.96
C ASP A 9 -5.50 9.02 -14.88
N LEU A 10 -5.85 8.66 -13.64
CA LEU A 10 -4.92 8.42 -12.54
C LEU A 10 -4.43 6.97 -12.47
N ASP A 11 -5.01 6.05 -13.26
CA ASP A 11 -4.58 4.65 -13.26
C ASP A 11 -3.14 4.52 -13.77
N THR A 12 -2.29 3.91 -12.95
CA THR A 12 -0.93 3.50 -13.32
C THR A 12 -0.90 2.09 -13.94
N HIS A 13 -2.00 1.33 -13.78
CA HIS A 13 -2.10 -0.09 -14.14
C HIS A 13 -1.09 -0.97 -13.41
N ILE A 14 -0.60 -0.50 -12.25
CA ILE A 14 0.19 -1.27 -11.31
C ILE A 14 -0.69 -1.37 -10.06
N GLU A 15 -1.34 -2.53 -9.88
CA GLU A 15 -2.40 -2.75 -8.89
C GLU A 15 -2.01 -2.25 -7.48
N LEU A 16 -0.79 -2.55 -7.04
CA LEU A 16 -0.27 -2.07 -5.76
C LEU A 16 -0.27 -0.54 -5.64
N VAL A 17 0.23 0.14 -6.67
CA VAL A 17 0.38 1.61 -6.69
C VAL A 17 -1.00 2.26 -6.76
N ASP A 18 -1.90 1.75 -7.60
CA ASP A 18 -3.26 2.28 -7.74
C ASP A 18 -4.06 2.15 -6.44
N GLU A 19 -3.94 1.01 -5.74
CA GLU A 19 -4.60 0.84 -4.44
C GLU A 19 -4.03 1.78 -3.38
N GLN A 20 -2.70 1.99 -3.36
CA GLN A 20 -2.07 2.95 -2.47
C GLN A 20 -2.56 4.38 -2.72
N HIS A 21 -2.65 4.80 -3.98
CA HIS A 21 -3.16 6.12 -4.34
C HIS A 21 -4.63 6.32 -3.96
N LYS A 22 -5.49 5.32 -4.18
CA LYS A 22 -6.90 5.39 -3.77
C LYS A 22 -7.07 5.56 -2.27
N ILE A 23 -6.17 4.98 -1.47
CA ILE A 23 -6.15 5.18 -0.02
C ILE A 23 -5.78 6.62 0.31
N LEU A 24 -4.75 7.19 -0.32
CA LEU A 24 -4.40 8.60 -0.15
C LEU A 24 -5.57 9.53 -0.51
N VAL A 25 -6.28 9.26 -1.61
CA VAL A 25 -7.48 10.00 -2.01
C VAL A 25 -8.58 9.90 -0.95
N ARG A 26 -8.81 8.72 -0.38
CA ARG A 26 -9.78 8.53 0.72
C ARG A 26 -9.42 9.37 1.94
N CYS A 27 -8.15 9.37 2.34
CA CYS A 27 -7.68 10.15 3.49
C CYS A 27 -7.80 11.66 3.25
N ILE A 28 -7.57 12.14 2.02
CA ILE A 28 -7.81 13.54 1.65
C ILE A 28 -9.30 13.89 1.78
N ASN A 29 -10.20 12.99 1.37
CA ASN A 29 -11.64 13.20 1.52
C ASN A 29 -12.07 13.22 3.00
N GLU A 30 -11.52 12.35 3.84
CA GLU A 30 -11.81 12.34 5.29
C GLU A 30 -11.28 13.59 5.99
N LEU A 31 -10.09 14.06 5.60
CA LEU A 31 -9.57 15.35 6.07
C LEU A 31 -10.51 16.50 5.67
N HIS A 32 -11.06 16.47 4.46
CA HIS A 32 -12.02 17.46 4.00
C HIS A 32 -13.29 17.47 4.84
N GLU A 33 -13.83 16.29 5.16
CA GLU A 33 -15.01 16.19 6.01
C GLU A 33 -14.75 16.66 7.44
N ALA A 34 -13.60 16.29 8.03
CA ALA A 34 -13.21 16.78 9.35
C ALA A 34 -13.10 18.31 9.37
N ASN A 35 -12.54 18.89 8.31
CA ASN A 35 -12.45 20.33 8.15
C ASN A 35 -13.80 21.03 8.02
N GLN A 36 -14.73 20.46 7.26
CA GLN A 36 -16.10 20.98 7.18
C GLN A 36 -16.82 20.95 8.54
N ARG A 37 -16.53 19.95 9.37
CA ARG A 37 -17.07 19.83 10.73
C ARG A 37 -16.35 20.70 11.76
N LYS A 38 -15.23 21.34 11.39
CA LYS A 38 -14.33 22.07 12.30
C LYS A 38 -13.83 21.20 13.46
N ASP A 39 -13.56 19.93 13.16
CA ASP A 39 -13.08 18.95 14.12
C ASP A 39 -11.55 18.89 14.11
N PHE A 40 -10.92 19.83 14.82
CA PHE A 40 -9.47 20.00 14.85
C PHE A 40 -8.71 18.77 15.39
N GLU A 41 -9.33 18.01 16.31
CA GLU A 41 -8.72 16.80 16.85
C GLU A 41 -8.70 15.69 15.79
N ALA A 42 -9.82 15.49 15.09
CA ALA A 42 -9.89 14.53 13.99
C ALA A 42 -8.95 14.91 12.84
N GLU A 43 -8.90 16.19 12.46
CA GLU A 43 -7.94 16.68 11.46
C GLU A 43 -6.51 16.32 11.83
N GLY A 44 -6.08 16.61 13.06
CA GLY A 44 -4.71 16.33 13.52
C GLY A 44 -4.34 14.85 13.41
N LYS A 45 -5.25 13.96 13.80
CA LYS A 45 -5.08 12.49 13.68
C LYS A 45 -4.97 12.06 12.21
N ILE A 46 -5.89 12.53 11.36
CA ILE A 46 -5.90 12.21 9.93
C ILE A 46 -4.61 12.70 9.25
N ILE A 47 -4.13 13.90 9.59
CA ILE A 47 -2.89 14.46 9.02
C ILE A 47 -1.67 13.61 9.41
N GLU A 48 -1.57 13.21 10.68
CA GLU A 48 -0.48 12.35 11.15
C GLU A 48 -0.49 11.00 10.43
N ASP A 49 -1.67 10.40 10.28
CA ASP A 49 -1.81 9.12 9.60
C ASP A 49 -1.53 9.21 8.09
N LEU A 50 -2.00 10.29 7.44
CA LEU A 50 -1.73 10.59 6.04
C LEU A 50 -0.23 10.71 5.79
N ILE A 51 0.49 11.52 6.57
CA ILE A 51 1.95 11.69 6.42
C ILE A 51 2.68 10.36 6.54
N ARG A 52 2.32 9.55 7.55
CA ARG A 52 2.93 8.23 7.76
C ARG A 52 2.70 7.33 6.55
N TYR A 53 1.47 7.28 6.04
CA TYR A 53 1.14 6.44 4.90
C TYR A 53 1.75 6.94 3.59
N THR A 54 1.85 8.25 3.38
CA THR A 54 2.56 8.84 2.23
C THR A 54 4.03 8.42 2.21
N VAL A 55 4.71 8.41 3.36
CA VAL A 55 6.11 7.95 3.46
C VAL A 55 6.24 6.46 3.16
N GLU A 56 5.31 5.64 3.66
CA GLU A 56 5.27 4.20 3.35
C GLU A 56 5.07 3.96 1.85
N HIS A 57 4.08 4.62 1.24
CA HIS A 57 3.81 4.55 -0.19
C HIS A 57 5.03 4.95 -1.03
N PHE A 58 5.68 6.08 -0.72
CA PHE A 58 6.90 6.48 -1.42
C PHE A 58 8.02 5.46 -1.27
N SER A 59 8.20 4.87 -0.08
CA SER A 59 9.21 3.83 0.11
C SER A 59 8.96 2.62 -0.80
N ASP A 60 7.70 2.23 -1.00
CA ASP A 60 7.34 1.11 -1.87
C ASP A 60 7.60 1.43 -3.34
N GLU A 61 7.20 2.61 -3.80
CA GLU A 61 7.48 3.07 -5.18
C GLU A 61 8.96 3.22 -5.45
N GLU A 62 9.70 3.79 -4.51
CA GLU A 62 11.14 3.98 -4.62
C GLU A 62 11.88 2.66 -4.75
N LYS A 63 11.44 1.66 -3.99
CA LYS A 63 11.97 0.30 -4.12
C LYS A 63 11.60 -0.31 -5.47
N LEU A 64 10.36 -0.17 -5.93
CA LEU A 64 9.94 -0.64 -7.26
C LEU A 64 10.73 0.02 -8.39
N MET A 65 10.96 1.33 -8.31
CA MET A 65 11.74 2.09 -9.28
C MET A 65 13.20 1.61 -9.31
N ASP A 66 13.81 1.40 -8.15
CA ASP A 66 15.19 0.92 -8.05
C ASP A 66 15.33 -0.51 -8.58
N ASP A 67 14.45 -1.42 -8.18
CA ASP A 67 14.44 -2.82 -8.63
C ASP A 67 14.20 -2.92 -10.15
N ALA A 68 13.35 -2.04 -10.70
CA ALA A 68 13.08 -1.97 -12.14
C ALA A 68 14.18 -1.25 -12.94
N GLY A 69 15.16 -0.65 -12.27
CA GLY A 69 16.24 0.12 -12.92
C GLY A 69 15.74 1.40 -13.61
N TYR A 70 14.74 2.07 -13.04
CA TYR A 70 14.19 3.31 -13.59
C TYR A 70 15.23 4.45 -13.59
N PRO A 71 15.61 5.02 -14.75
CA PRO A 71 16.74 5.96 -14.84
C PRO A 71 16.57 7.26 -14.07
N LEU A 72 15.34 7.69 -13.82
CA LEU A 72 15.03 8.94 -13.11
C LEU A 72 14.63 8.72 -11.65
N SER A 73 14.85 7.51 -11.11
CA SER A 73 14.53 7.16 -9.71
C SER A 73 15.06 8.21 -8.73
N LYS A 74 16.32 8.62 -8.87
CA LYS A 74 16.93 9.63 -7.99
C LYS A 74 16.21 10.98 -8.01
N GLN A 75 15.76 11.44 -9.18
CA GLN A 75 15.02 12.69 -9.33
C GLN A 75 13.62 12.57 -8.72
N HIS A 76 12.97 11.41 -8.92
CA HIS A 76 11.65 11.11 -8.35
C HIS A 76 11.68 11.12 -6.81
N LYS A 77 12.69 10.47 -6.20
CA LYS A 77 12.95 10.51 -4.75
C LYS A 77 13.08 11.92 -4.18
N GLN A 78 13.68 12.85 -4.95
CA GLN A 78 13.77 14.24 -4.53
C GLN A 78 12.41 14.96 -4.56
N ILE A 79 11.50 14.57 -5.46
CA ILE A 79 10.15 15.09 -5.50
C ILE A 79 9.39 14.62 -4.25
N HIS A 80 9.49 13.33 -3.90
CA HIS A 80 8.94 12.77 -2.66
C HIS A 80 9.45 13.50 -1.42
N GLN A 81 10.78 13.62 -1.28
CA GLN A 81 11.38 14.25 -0.11
C GLN A 81 10.89 15.69 0.09
N ARG A 82 10.87 16.50 -0.99
CA ARG A 82 10.38 17.89 -0.92
C ARG A 82 8.93 17.97 -0.49
N PHE A 83 8.10 17.02 -0.90
CA PHE A 83 6.70 16.98 -0.50
C PHE A 83 6.55 16.62 0.99
N VAL A 84 7.25 15.59 1.46
CA VAL A 84 7.25 15.20 2.89
C VAL A 84 7.70 16.36 3.76
N ASP A 85 8.77 17.05 3.38
CA ASP A 85 9.27 18.22 4.12
C ASP A 85 8.21 19.33 4.18
N LYS A 86 7.53 19.59 3.05
CA LYS A 86 6.48 20.61 2.99
C LYS A 86 5.26 20.27 3.86
N VAL A 87 4.80 19.03 3.84
CA VAL A 87 3.64 18.61 4.64
C VAL A 87 3.99 18.64 6.14
N ARG A 88 5.22 18.26 6.52
CA ARG A 88 5.69 18.37 7.92
C ARG A 88 5.75 19.82 8.41
N GLU A 89 6.19 20.75 7.56
CA GLU A 89 6.17 22.19 7.88
C GLU A 89 4.74 22.67 8.22
N ILE A 90 3.75 22.25 7.43
CA ILE A 90 2.34 22.62 7.65
C ILE A 90 1.77 21.93 8.88
N GLN A 91 2.10 20.65 9.10
CA GLN A 91 1.69 19.92 10.30
C GLN A 91 2.22 20.59 11.57
N GLN A 92 3.42 21.17 11.53
CA GLN A 92 3.96 21.90 12.68
C GLN A 92 3.09 23.12 13.04
N LYS A 93 2.65 23.90 12.06
CA LYS A 93 1.72 25.03 12.27
C LYS A 93 0.38 24.58 12.85
N GLN A 94 -0.13 23.44 12.39
CA GLN A 94 -1.34 22.82 12.94
C GLN A 94 -1.18 22.47 14.43
N ARG A 95 -0.03 21.88 14.80
CA ARG A 95 0.30 21.56 16.21
C ARG A 95 0.46 22.82 17.08
N GLU A 96 0.80 23.95 16.47
CA GLU A 96 0.86 25.27 17.12
C GLU A 96 -0.53 25.94 17.25
N GLY A 97 -1.57 25.31 16.72
CA GLY A 97 -2.97 25.75 16.83
C GLY A 97 -3.46 26.62 15.67
N GLU A 98 -2.70 26.70 14.57
CA GLU A 98 -3.14 27.39 13.35
C GLU A 98 -4.21 26.57 12.60
N ASP A 99 -5.24 27.24 12.09
CA ASP A 99 -6.24 26.64 11.19
C ASP A 99 -5.67 26.55 9.77
N ILE A 100 -5.08 25.39 9.45
CA ILE A 100 -4.42 25.11 8.17
C ILE A 100 -5.19 24.11 7.30
N GLY A 101 -6.36 23.63 7.74
CA GLY A 101 -7.03 22.48 7.13
C GLY A 101 -7.33 22.70 5.63
N GLN A 102 -7.85 23.87 5.25
CA GLN A 102 -8.10 24.18 3.84
C GLN A 102 -6.83 24.39 3.01
N GLU A 103 -5.80 25.03 3.56
CA GLU A 103 -4.52 25.21 2.87
C GLU A 103 -3.89 23.84 2.58
N LEU A 104 -3.87 22.96 3.58
CA LEU A 104 -3.32 21.63 3.47
C LEU A 104 -4.11 20.77 2.48
N LEU A 105 -5.44 20.81 2.49
CA LEU A 105 -6.28 20.11 1.51
C LEU A 105 -5.93 20.50 0.07
N GLY A 106 -5.79 21.81 -0.20
CA GLY A 106 -5.40 22.30 -1.52
C GLY A 106 -4.02 21.80 -1.95
N ILE A 107 -3.06 21.81 -1.03
CA ILE A 107 -1.70 21.32 -1.29
C ILE A 107 -1.70 19.81 -1.56
N LEU A 108 -2.36 19.02 -0.73
CA LEU A 108 -2.43 17.56 -0.87
C LEU A 108 -3.10 17.15 -2.17
N HIS A 109 -4.27 17.71 -2.48
CA HIS A 109 -5.00 17.41 -3.71
C HIS A 109 -4.18 17.78 -4.95
N ASN A 110 -3.70 19.02 -5.03
CA ASN A 110 -2.95 19.49 -6.19
C ASN A 110 -1.66 18.70 -6.39
N TRP A 111 -0.94 18.42 -5.31
CA TRP A 111 0.30 17.66 -5.38
C TRP A 111 0.03 16.22 -5.82
N LEU A 112 -0.89 15.50 -5.17
CA LEU A 112 -1.17 14.10 -5.48
C LEU A 112 -1.66 13.94 -6.93
N PHE A 113 -2.61 14.77 -7.38
CA PHE A 113 -3.07 14.76 -8.76
C PHE A 113 -1.94 15.00 -9.76
N THR A 114 -1.12 16.03 -9.52
CA THR A 114 -0.01 16.37 -10.41
C THR A 114 1.05 15.27 -10.43
N HIS A 115 1.35 14.71 -9.26
CA HIS A 115 2.36 13.67 -9.08
C HIS A 115 2.00 12.40 -9.84
N ILE A 116 0.79 11.86 -9.61
CA ILE A 116 0.30 10.69 -10.32
C ILE A 116 0.28 10.95 -11.82
N SER A 117 -0.25 12.10 -12.23
CA SER A 117 -0.46 12.40 -13.65
C SER A 117 0.81 12.66 -14.45
N HIS A 118 1.91 13.11 -13.82
CA HIS A 118 3.11 13.56 -14.53
C HIS A 118 4.40 12.86 -14.10
N HIS A 119 4.50 12.42 -12.85
CA HIS A 119 5.71 11.81 -12.31
C HIS A 119 5.58 10.29 -12.30
N ASP A 120 4.51 9.74 -11.72
CA ASP A 120 4.38 8.28 -11.53
C ASP A 120 4.20 7.55 -12.86
N LYS A 121 3.54 8.19 -13.81
CA LYS A 121 3.47 7.71 -15.20
C LYS A 121 4.84 7.47 -15.84
N GLY A 122 5.87 8.16 -15.37
CA GLY A 122 7.23 8.03 -15.88
C GLY A 122 7.85 6.66 -15.61
N PHE A 123 7.60 6.05 -14.45
CA PHE A 123 8.20 4.76 -14.10
C PHE A 123 7.40 3.54 -14.60
N ILE A 124 6.12 3.72 -14.97
CA ILE A 124 5.21 2.63 -15.37
C ILE A 124 5.86 1.65 -16.36
N PRO A 125 6.46 2.08 -17.50
CA PRO A 125 6.99 1.13 -18.48
C PRO A 125 8.14 0.28 -17.94
N ALA A 126 9.00 0.88 -17.09
CA ALA A 126 10.12 0.18 -16.48
C ALA A 126 9.63 -0.86 -15.47
N VAL A 127 8.69 -0.45 -14.59
CA VAL A 127 8.12 -1.32 -13.56
C VAL A 127 7.31 -2.46 -14.16
N GLN A 128 6.45 -2.20 -15.16
CA GLN A 128 5.69 -3.25 -15.83
C GLN A 128 6.59 -4.29 -16.50
N LYS A 129 7.66 -3.84 -17.17
CA LYS A 129 8.66 -4.74 -17.77
C LYS A 129 9.34 -5.60 -16.69
N TYR A 130 9.72 -4.99 -15.58
CA TYR A 130 10.33 -5.68 -14.45
C TYR A 130 9.39 -6.73 -13.85
N LEU A 131 8.14 -6.38 -13.57
CA LEU A 131 7.14 -7.29 -13.01
C LEU A 131 6.82 -8.45 -13.96
N ALA A 132 6.72 -8.20 -15.26
CA ALA A 132 6.53 -9.25 -16.26
C ALA A 132 7.71 -10.23 -16.31
N ALA A 133 8.95 -9.72 -16.24
CA ALA A 133 10.14 -10.56 -16.20
C ALA A 133 10.21 -11.38 -14.90
N LYS A 134 9.88 -10.77 -13.75
CA LYS A 134 9.85 -11.43 -12.45
C LYS A 134 8.79 -12.55 -12.42
N SER A 135 7.56 -12.27 -12.86
CA SER A 135 6.50 -13.28 -12.94
C SER A 135 6.88 -14.46 -13.82
N SER A 136 7.58 -14.24 -14.94
CA SER A 136 8.04 -15.33 -15.80
C SER A 136 9.10 -16.20 -15.11
N TYR A 137 10.00 -15.58 -14.34
CA TYR A 137 11.01 -16.32 -13.58
C TYR A 137 10.38 -17.15 -12.46
N ASP A 138 9.46 -16.57 -11.69
CA ASP A 138 8.79 -17.23 -10.58
C ASP A 138 7.98 -18.45 -11.05
N GLU A 139 7.33 -18.35 -12.21
CA GLU A 139 6.60 -19.48 -12.82
C GLU A 139 7.54 -20.60 -13.28
N LEU A 140 8.68 -20.25 -13.89
CA LEU A 140 9.71 -21.22 -14.26
C LEU A 140 10.32 -21.93 -13.04
N GLU A 141 10.58 -21.19 -11.95
CA GLU A 141 11.11 -21.75 -10.71
C GLU A 141 10.08 -22.66 -10.02
N ALA A 142 8.82 -22.26 -9.96
CA ALA A 142 7.73 -23.08 -9.43
C ALA A 142 7.55 -24.38 -10.24
N GLU A 143 7.58 -24.31 -11.58
CA GLU A 143 7.55 -25.50 -12.43
C GLU A 143 8.74 -26.43 -12.19
N ALA A 144 9.96 -25.87 -12.05
CA ALA A 144 11.17 -26.63 -11.78
C ALA A 144 11.08 -27.34 -10.42
N ALA A 145 10.61 -26.65 -9.39
CA ALA A 145 10.40 -27.22 -8.05
C ALA A 145 9.38 -28.37 -8.06
N VAL A 146 8.25 -28.19 -8.75
CA VAL A 146 7.22 -29.23 -8.92
C VAL A 146 7.81 -30.45 -9.65
N ARG A 147 8.53 -30.25 -10.76
CA ARG A 147 9.19 -31.33 -11.51
C ARG A 147 10.20 -32.09 -10.63
N ALA A 148 11.02 -31.36 -9.86
CA ALA A 148 11.98 -31.97 -8.94
C ALA A 148 11.30 -32.81 -7.84
N ALA A 149 10.19 -32.32 -7.27
CA ALA A 149 9.41 -33.04 -6.28
C ALA A 149 8.81 -34.35 -6.84
N PHE A 150 8.28 -34.32 -8.07
CA PHE A 150 7.77 -35.53 -8.74
C PHE A 150 8.88 -36.55 -9.08
N GLN A 151 10.06 -36.09 -9.48
CA GLN A 151 11.22 -36.96 -9.74
C GLN A 151 11.72 -37.64 -8.46
N ASN A 152 11.75 -36.92 -7.33
CA ASN A 152 12.13 -37.48 -6.04
C ASN A 152 11.11 -38.49 -5.49
N SER A 153 9.80 -38.26 -5.70
CA SER A 153 8.75 -39.22 -5.29
C SER A 153 8.81 -40.56 -6.02
N ARG A 154 9.28 -40.61 -7.28
CA ARG A 154 9.49 -41.88 -8.01
C ARG A 154 10.67 -42.70 -7.48
N ARG A 155 11.60 -42.08 -6.75
CA ARG A 155 12.78 -42.75 -6.17
C ARG A 155 12.49 -43.43 -4.82
N SER A 156 11.37 -43.08 -4.18
CA SER A 156 10.98 -43.53 -2.83
C SER A 156 9.95 -44.68 -2.82
N GLN A 157 9.45 -45.14 -3.96
CA GLN A 157 8.53 -46.29 -3.98
C GLN A 157 9.30 -47.61 -3.90
N ASN A 158 9.65 -48.01 -2.68
CA ASN A 158 9.86 -49.40 -2.29
C ASN A 158 8.63 -49.82 -1.45
N PRO A 159 7.84 -50.84 -1.83
CA PRO A 159 6.58 -51.13 -1.15
C PRO A 159 6.83 -52.00 0.08
N ALA A 160 6.68 -51.44 1.28
CA ALA A 160 6.50 -52.24 2.49
C ALA A 160 5.73 -51.50 3.59
N VAL A 161 4.47 -51.93 3.76
CA VAL A 161 3.77 -52.22 5.03
C VAL A 161 3.33 -51.04 5.93
N PHE A 162 2.00 -50.89 6.04
CA PHE A 162 1.22 -50.22 7.09
C PHE A 162 1.09 -51.13 8.34
N PRO A 163 0.89 -50.61 9.58
CA PRO A 163 -0.49 -50.29 10.03
C PRO A 163 -0.70 -49.12 11.03
N ALA A 164 -1.93 -48.58 10.93
CA ALA A 164 -2.88 -47.91 11.85
C ALA A 164 -2.48 -47.40 13.26
N PHE A 165 -3.12 -46.30 13.72
CA PHE A 165 -3.86 -46.12 15.01
C PHE A 165 -4.38 -44.65 15.11
N ILE A 166 -5.71 -44.41 14.99
CA ILE A 166 -6.76 -43.99 15.98
C ILE A 166 -6.77 -42.50 16.42
N ASP A 167 -8.01 -41.98 16.41
CA ASP A 167 -8.61 -40.65 16.67
C ASP A 167 -8.25 -39.95 18.00
N ASP A 168 -8.42 -38.61 18.11
CA ASP A 168 -9.57 -37.98 18.82
C ASP A 168 -9.54 -36.42 18.93
N ASP A 169 -10.75 -35.85 19.00
CA ASP A 169 -11.24 -34.63 19.69
C ASP A 169 -10.91 -33.14 19.33
N ALA A 170 -11.92 -32.50 18.70
CA ALA A 170 -12.83 -31.41 19.15
C ALA A 170 -12.39 -30.13 19.95
N ALA A 171 -12.86 -28.98 19.41
CA ALA A 171 -13.50 -27.79 20.02
C ALA A 171 -12.72 -26.95 21.08
N ASP A 172 -12.94 -25.65 21.35
CA ASP A 172 -13.99 -24.67 21.09
C ASP A 172 -13.44 -23.25 21.44
N ALA A 173 -14.26 -22.22 21.18
CA ALA A 173 -14.43 -20.97 21.97
C ALA A 173 -13.81 -19.65 21.47
N ASN A 174 -14.67 -18.93 20.75
CA ASN A 174 -15.02 -17.51 20.89
C ASN A 174 -14.41 -16.72 22.07
N HIS A 175 -13.91 -15.52 21.78
CA HIS A 175 -14.05 -14.38 22.69
C HIS A 175 -14.40 -13.11 21.93
N SER A 176 -15.56 -12.54 22.30
CA SER A 176 -16.10 -11.28 21.83
C SER A 176 -15.45 -10.13 22.61
N GLY A 177 -14.95 -9.12 21.91
CA GLY A 177 -14.37 -7.91 22.50
C GLY A 177 -14.81 -6.68 21.71
N ASN A 178 -15.86 -6.02 22.21
CA ASN A 178 -16.36 -4.74 21.77
C ASN A 178 -15.33 -3.63 22.09
N ASN A 179 -14.97 -2.78 21.13
CA ASN A 179 -14.30 -1.50 21.41
C ASN A 179 -14.69 -0.44 20.38
N ASN A 180 -15.58 0.44 20.83
CA ASN A 180 -15.97 1.66 20.14
C ASN A 180 -14.88 2.73 20.38
N ALA A 181 -13.79 2.63 19.63
CA ALA A 181 -12.72 3.65 19.47
C ALA A 181 -11.93 3.45 18.16
N GLN A 182 -12.46 2.65 17.23
CA GLN A 182 -11.70 1.86 16.25
C GLN A 182 -11.63 2.47 14.84
N GLU A 183 -12.32 3.58 14.55
CA GLU A 183 -12.56 3.96 13.15
C GLU A 183 -11.37 4.63 12.45
N SER A 184 -10.47 5.33 13.16
CA SER A 184 -9.27 5.90 12.52
C SER A 184 -8.10 4.91 12.39
N GLU A 185 -8.03 3.88 13.25
CA GLU A 185 -7.06 2.78 13.08
C GLU A 185 -7.38 1.85 11.90
N ASP A 186 -8.60 1.94 11.35
CA ASP A 186 -9.17 0.93 10.47
C ASP A 186 -8.69 1.02 9.02
N ILE A 187 -8.61 2.24 8.46
CA ILE A 187 -8.38 2.41 7.02
C ILE A 187 -6.94 2.04 6.65
N PHE A 188 -5.96 2.54 7.40
CA PHE A 188 -4.55 2.25 7.14
C PHE A 188 -4.17 0.81 7.52
N SER A 189 -4.82 0.22 8.52
CA SER A 189 -4.57 -1.17 8.90
C SER A 189 -5.18 -2.15 7.90
N LYS A 190 -6.42 -1.92 7.45
CA LYS A 190 -7.06 -2.70 6.37
C LYS A 190 -6.33 -2.53 5.04
N ALA A 191 -5.93 -1.31 4.70
CA ALA A 191 -5.06 -1.02 3.56
C ALA A 191 -3.80 -1.88 3.58
N ARG A 192 -3.07 -1.86 4.70
CA ARG A 192 -1.83 -2.64 4.86
C ARG A 192 -2.07 -4.14 4.78
N GLN A 193 -3.17 -4.65 5.34
CA GLN A 193 -3.52 -6.08 5.21
C GLN A 193 -3.86 -6.46 3.77
N ASN A 194 -4.60 -5.61 3.05
CA ASN A 194 -4.96 -5.84 1.65
C ASN A 194 -3.72 -5.80 0.75
N ILE A 195 -2.81 -4.85 0.97
CA ILE A 195 -1.55 -4.73 0.23
C ILE A 195 -0.63 -5.94 0.49
N LYS A 196 -0.53 -6.43 1.73
CA LYS A 196 0.25 -7.64 2.07
C LYS A 196 -0.23 -8.90 1.35
N ASN A 197 -1.47 -8.92 0.87
CA ASN A 197 -2.03 -10.04 0.11
C ASN A 197 -1.75 -9.93 -1.40
N LEU A 198 -1.22 -8.81 -1.90
CA LEU A 198 -0.86 -8.66 -3.30
C LEU A 198 0.36 -9.51 -3.63
N LYS A 199 0.29 -10.25 -4.74
CA LYS A 199 1.29 -11.24 -5.17
C LYS A 199 2.68 -10.66 -5.47
N ILE A 200 2.80 -9.34 -5.65
CA ILE A 200 4.02 -8.64 -6.07
C ILE A 200 5.20 -8.84 -5.09
N TRP A 201 4.89 -9.15 -3.82
CA TRP A 201 5.86 -9.32 -2.71
C TRP A 201 6.02 -10.76 -2.20
N ARG A 202 5.40 -11.76 -2.83
CA ARG A 202 5.74 -13.17 -2.61
C ARG A 202 6.86 -13.61 -3.55
#